data_AF-A0AAD7EEW5-F1
#
_entry.id   AF-A0AAD7EEW5-F1
#
_cell.length_a   1.000
_cell.length_b   1.000
_cell.length_c   1.000
_cell.angle_alpha   90.00
_cell.angle_beta   90.00
_cell.angle_gamma   90.00
#
_symmetry.space_group_name_H-M   'P 1'
#
loop_
_entity.id
_entity.type
_entity.pdbx_description
1 polymer ?
#
loop_
_entity_poly.entity_id
_entity_poly.type
_entity_poly.pdbx_seq_one_letter_code
_entity_poly.pdbx_strand_id
1 'polypeptide(L)'
;MFTGGKSVLACASLLLALAAQTSAHAIPSPALGVKGAPARSDVQRPSTAKPCGNIDPATTLDTSTATPVAADGSVTLAVTNFNAGADGSTSVAVSVDATGKGTSFVAGTVTTNGNPAPKAVETDKVTFTLPAGTKCTGGAAGNLCLVSVKTTAGFGACTVVSQGAAAAAAPAAAAAGTSV
;
A
#
# COMPACT_ATOMS: atom_id res chain seq x y z
N MET A 1 24.77 -49.02 -41.46
CA MET A 1 23.51 -49.19 -40.71
C MET A 1 23.84 -49.33 -39.23
N PHE A 2 23.62 -48.28 -38.44
CA PHE A 2 23.09 -48.34 -37.07
C PHE A 2 22.62 -46.92 -36.74
N THR A 3 21.33 -46.83 -36.47
CA THR A 3 20.47 -45.67 -36.25
C THR A 3 20.55 -45.16 -34.80
N GLY A 4 20.30 -43.85 -34.61
CA GLY A 4 19.47 -43.40 -33.48
C GLY A 4 20.11 -42.50 -32.42
N GLY A 5 19.82 -41.20 -32.52
CA GLY A 5 19.20 -40.38 -31.47
C GLY A 5 19.98 -40.06 -30.19
N LYS A 6 20.36 -38.79 -30.03
CA LYS A 6 20.56 -38.10 -28.74
C LYS A 6 20.50 -36.58 -28.93
N SER A 7 19.39 -36.10 -29.46
CA SER A 7 18.92 -34.73 -29.20
C SER A 7 17.90 -34.80 -28.08
N VAL A 8 17.84 -33.73 -27.28
CA VAL A 8 16.82 -33.45 -26.24
C VAL A 8 17.13 -34.02 -24.85
N LEU A 9 18.12 -33.46 -24.14
CA LEU A 9 18.21 -33.59 -22.68
C LEU A 9 18.71 -32.34 -21.96
N ALA A 10 18.53 -31.15 -22.56
CA ALA A 10 19.03 -29.88 -22.02
C ALA A 10 17.99 -28.74 -21.93
N CYS A 11 16.69 -29.02 -22.05
CA CYS A 11 15.63 -27.98 -22.01
C CYS A 11 14.57 -28.14 -20.90
N ALA A 12 14.66 -29.16 -20.04
CA ALA A 12 13.56 -29.47 -19.10
C ALA A 12 13.72 -28.86 -17.68
N SER A 13 14.83 -28.22 -17.35
CA SER A 13 15.10 -27.73 -15.98
C SER A 13 15.02 -26.20 -15.82
N LEU A 14 14.73 -25.42 -16.87
CA LEU A 14 14.62 -23.97 -16.79
C LEU A 14 13.18 -23.43 -16.69
N LEU A 15 12.16 -24.30 -16.79
CA LEU A 15 10.74 -23.88 -16.78
C LEU A 15 10.06 -23.91 -15.40
N LEU A 16 10.79 -24.20 -14.31
CA LEU A 16 10.24 -24.28 -12.96
C LEU A 16 10.59 -23.08 -12.06
N ALA A 17 10.88 -21.91 -12.64
CA ALA A 17 11.27 -20.71 -11.88
C ALA A 17 10.35 -19.49 -12.08
N LEU A 18 9.24 -19.59 -12.85
CA LEU A 18 8.45 -18.41 -13.24
C LEU A 18 6.96 -18.45 -12.84
N ALA A 19 6.59 -19.22 -11.81
CA ALA A 19 5.23 -19.22 -11.28
C ALA A 19 5.13 -18.81 -9.80
N ALA A 20 6.15 -18.12 -9.28
CA ALA A 20 5.95 -17.29 -8.09
C ALA A 20 5.18 -16.02 -8.49
N GLN A 21 3.96 -16.18 -9.00
CA GLN A 21 3.00 -15.10 -8.91
C GLN A 21 2.79 -14.93 -7.41
N THR A 22 3.49 -13.98 -6.81
CA THR A 22 3.21 -13.55 -5.45
C THR A 22 1.79 -13.04 -5.51
N SER A 23 0.84 -13.92 -5.21
CA SER A 23 -0.54 -13.54 -5.10
C SER A 23 -0.56 -12.47 -4.04
N ALA A 24 -0.93 -11.28 -4.48
CA ALA A 24 -0.77 -10.07 -3.73
C ALA A 24 -2.15 -9.77 -3.15
N HIS A 25 -2.26 -9.72 -1.83
CA HIS A 25 -3.52 -10.09 -1.20
C HIS A 25 -4.24 -8.98 -0.45
N ALA A 26 -3.58 -7.87 -0.14
CA ALA A 26 -4.25 -6.70 0.41
C ALA A 26 -3.40 -5.43 0.21
N ILE A 27 -4.06 -4.28 0.09
CA ILE A 27 -3.44 -2.98 -0.23
C ILE A 27 -4.21 -1.84 0.45
N PRO A 28 -3.53 -0.80 0.98
CA PRO A 28 -4.20 0.44 1.39
C PRO A 28 -4.69 1.25 0.19
N SER A 29 -5.74 2.04 0.37
CA SER A 29 -6.22 3.02 -0.60
C SER A 29 -6.36 4.41 0.05
N PRO A 30 -5.75 5.46 -0.54
CA PRO A 30 -4.91 5.45 -1.75
C PRO A 30 -3.56 4.73 -1.55
N ALA A 31 -2.98 4.20 -2.63
CA ALA A 31 -1.62 3.65 -2.64
C ALA A 31 -0.67 4.57 -3.45
N LEU A 32 0.56 4.70 -2.99
CA LEU A 32 1.61 5.52 -3.61
C LEU A 32 1.86 5.05 -5.06
N GLY A 33 1.81 6.00 -6.00
CA GLY A 33 2.02 5.72 -7.43
C GLY A 33 0.83 5.05 -8.14
N VAL A 34 -0.27 4.77 -7.44
CA VAL A 34 -1.50 4.21 -8.02
C VAL A 34 -2.48 5.33 -8.33
N LYS A 35 -3.00 5.34 -9.56
CA LYS A 35 -4.05 6.27 -9.97
C LYS A 35 -5.41 5.59 -9.87
N GLY A 36 -6.32 6.16 -9.08
CA GLY A 36 -7.66 5.60 -8.89
C GLY A 36 -7.68 4.43 -7.92
N ALA A 37 -8.59 3.49 -8.14
CA ALA A 37 -8.78 2.34 -7.26
C ALA A 37 -7.64 1.32 -7.43
N PRO A 38 -6.98 0.89 -6.34
CA PRO A 38 -5.92 -0.12 -6.42
C PRO A 38 -6.42 -1.47 -6.92
N ALA A 39 -5.64 -2.09 -7.79
CA ALA A 39 -5.82 -3.45 -8.24
C ALA A 39 -4.83 -4.40 -7.56
N ARG A 40 -5.08 -5.70 -7.71
CA ARG A 40 -4.21 -6.76 -7.19
C ARG A 40 -2.75 -6.63 -7.66
N SER A 41 -2.54 -6.13 -8.87
CA SER A 41 -1.22 -5.90 -9.47
C SER A 41 -0.41 -4.79 -8.78
N ASP A 42 -1.07 -3.90 -8.05
CA ASP A 42 -0.42 -2.73 -7.43
C ASP A 42 0.16 -3.06 -6.05
N VAL A 43 -0.32 -4.16 -5.45
CA VAL A 43 0.11 -4.63 -4.14
C VAL A 43 1.61 -4.88 -4.14
N GLN A 44 2.27 -4.32 -3.12
CA GLN A 44 3.68 -4.47 -2.85
C GLN A 44 3.91 -5.45 -1.69
N ARG A 45 5.19 -5.75 -1.43
CA ARG A 45 5.65 -6.46 -0.23
C ARG A 45 6.60 -5.59 0.58
N PRO A 46 6.08 -4.70 1.45
CA PRO A 46 6.90 -3.90 2.35
C PRO A 46 7.84 -4.73 3.24
N SER A 47 9.07 -4.24 3.37
CA SER A 47 10.09 -4.82 4.24
C SER A 47 10.94 -3.72 4.88
N THR A 48 11.76 -4.06 5.88
CA THR A 48 12.67 -3.09 6.51
C THR A 48 13.64 -2.47 5.50
N ALA A 49 14.12 -3.24 4.52
CA ALA A 49 15.03 -2.74 3.49
C ALA A 49 14.31 -1.99 2.36
N LYS A 50 13.03 -2.29 2.12
CA LYS A 50 12.19 -1.65 1.10
C LYS A 50 10.80 -1.36 1.67
N PRO A 51 10.62 -0.30 2.46
CA PRO A 51 9.35 -0.02 3.14
C PRO A 51 8.19 0.26 2.16
N CYS A 52 8.48 0.73 0.95
CA CYS A 52 7.48 0.95 -0.10
C CYS A 52 7.48 -0.12 -1.20
N GLY A 53 8.12 -1.27 -0.97
CA GLY A 53 8.31 -2.29 -1.99
C GLY A 53 9.14 -1.77 -3.16
N ASN A 54 8.63 -1.88 -4.39
CA ASN A 54 9.36 -1.50 -5.60
C ASN A 54 9.08 -0.05 -6.06
N ILE A 55 8.19 0.68 -5.37
CA ILE A 55 7.87 2.07 -5.71
C ILE A 55 8.94 3.00 -5.16
N ASP A 56 9.40 3.94 -5.99
CA ASP A 56 10.31 5.01 -5.59
C ASP A 56 9.51 6.25 -5.13
N PRO A 57 9.56 6.63 -3.84
CA PRO A 57 8.87 7.82 -3.33
C PRO A 57 9.35 9.12 -3.98
N ALA A 58 10.63 9.21 -4.36
CA ALA A 58 11.20 10.45 -4.90
C ALA A 58 10.51 10.92 -6.19
N THR A 59 9.93 9.99 -6.95
CA THR A 59 9.25 10.29 -8.22
C THR A 59 7.72 10.26 -8.12
N THR A 60 7.17 9.75 -7.01
CA THR A 60 5.73 9.48 -6.88
C THR A 60 5.02 10.26 -5.79
N LEU A 61 5.76 10.80 -4.81
CA LEU A 61 5.19 11.46 -3.62
C LEU A 61 4.25 12.61 -3.99
N ASP A 62 4.71 13.55 -4.82
CA ASP A 62 3.96 14.77 -5.16
C ASP A 62 2.77 14.54 -6.11
N THR A 63 2.75 13.41 -6.81
CA THR A 63 1.68 13.07 -7.77
C THR A 63 0.65 12.10 -7.20
N SER A 64 0.89 11.59 -5.99
CA SER A 64 0.00 10.65 -5.33
C SER A 64 -1.15 11.35 -4.62
N THR A 65 -2.30 10.68 -4.55
CA THR A 65 -3.42 11.16 -3.72
C THR A 65 -3.05 11.00 -2.25
N ALA A 66 -3.00 12.11 -1.51
CA ALA A 66 -2.69 12.11 -0.09
C ALA A 66 -3.97 12.01 0.76
N THR A 67 -3.94 11.20 1.81
CA THR A 67 -5.00 11.15 2.82
C THR A 67 -4.78 12.27 3.85
N PRO A 68 -5.79 13.10 4.15
CA PRO A 68 -5.66 14.14 5.16
C PRO A 68 -5.42 13.55 6.55
N VAL A 69 -4.48 14.13 7.30
CA VAL A 69 -4.30 13.87 8.72
C VAL A 69 -5.31 14.73 9.50
N ALA A 70 -6.09 14.10 10.39
CA ALA A 70 -7.03 14.79 11.25
C ALA A 70 -6.31 15.66 12.30
N ALA A 71 -7.04 16.58 12.94
CA ALA A 71 -6.49 17.52 13.91
C ALA A 71 -5.84 16.85 15.13
N ASP A 72 -6.30 15.64 15.50
CA ASP A 72 -5.75 14.82 16.58
C ASP A 72 -4.54 13.97 16.15
N GLY A 73 -4.09 14.10 14.89
CA GLY A 73 -2.98 13.32 14.33
C GLY A 73 -3.39 11.93 13.85
N SER A 74 -4.69 11.59 13.84
CA SER A 74 -5.18 10.33 13.29
C SER A 74 -5.32 10.38 11.76
N VAL A 75 -5.20 9.21 11.15
CA VAL A 75 -5.38 8.96 9.73
C VAL A 75 -6.24 7.72 9.58
N THR A 76 -7.26 7.77 8.73
CA THR A 76 -8.07 6.60 8.38
C THR A 76 -7.86 6.23 6.92
N LEU A 77 -7.49 4.98 6.67
CA LEU A 77 -7.29 4.40 5.35
C LEU A 77 -8.28 3.27 5.13
N ALA A 78 -8.64 3.03 3.87
CA ALA A 78 -9.26 1.78 3.47
C ALA A 78 -8.16 0.75 3.19
N VAL A 79 -8.33 -0.50 3.64
CA VAL A 79 -7.48 -1.64 3.27
C VAL A 79 -8.37 -2.71 2.65
N THR A 80 -8.14 -2.99 1.38
CA THR A 80 -8.93 -3.96 0.60
C THR A 80 -8.10 -5.21 0.37
N ASN A 81 -8.71 -6.39 0.58
CA ASN A 81 -8.09 -7.66 0.25
C ASN A 81 -8.56 -8.22 -1.10
N PHE A 82 -7.76 -9.11 -1.68
CA PHE A 82 -7.99 -9.80 -2.95
C PHE A 82 -7.94 -11.32 -2.82
N ASN A 83 -8.04 -11.83 -1.59
CA ASN A 83 -8.13 -13.25 -1.26
C ASN A 83 -8.71 -13.42 0.14
N ALA A 84 -9.35 -14.54 0.43
CA ALA A 84 -9.78 -14.89 1.78
C ALA A 84 -8.62 -15.50 2.60
N GLY A 85 -8.88 -15.77 3.87
CA GLY A 85 -7.96 -16.37 4.82
C GLY A 85 -6.86 -15.40 5.28
N ALA A 86 -5.86 -15.95 5.97
CA ALA A 86 -4.75 -15.18 6.54
C ALA A 86 -3.99 -14.38 5.47
N ASP A 87 -3.83 -14.95 4.27
CA ASP A 87 -3.21 -14.28 3.12
C ASP A 87 -3.91 -12.96 2.80
N GLY A 88 -5.24 -12.94 2.90
CA GLY A 88 -6.11 -11.79 2.72
C GLY A 88 -6.10 -10.75 3.83
N SER A 89 -5.28 -10.88 4.86
CA SER A 89 -5.33 -10.00 6.03
C SER A 89 -5.39 -8.51 5.66
N THR A 90 -6.40 -7.81 6.18
CA THR A 90 -6.54 -6.35 6.18
C THR A 90 -6.05 -5.74 7.50
N SER A 91 -5.65 -6.57 8.48
CA SER A 91 -4.98 -6.14 9.70
C SER A 91 -3.54 -5.72 9.39
N VAL A 92 -3.14 -4.51 9.81
CA VAL A 92 -1.86 -3.88 9.45
C VAL A 92 -1.03 -3.45 10.64
N ALA A 93 0.27 -3.29 10.37
CA ALA A 93 1.18 -2.40 11.07
C ALA A 93 1.55 -1.24 10.14
N VAL A 94 1.80 -0.07 10.72
CA VAL A 94 2.16 1.14 9.97
C VAL A 94 3.46 1.74 10.49
N SER A 95 4.21 2.35 9.60
CA SER A 95 5.37 3.18 9.96
C SER A 95 5.42 4.41 9.06
N VAL A 96 5.93 5.51 9.60
CA VAL A 96 5.85 6.85 9.00
C VAL A 96 7.26 7.40 8.79
N ASP A 97 7.52 7.86 7.58
CA ASP A 97 8.66 8.72 7.25
C ASP A 97 8.17 10.16 7.09
N ALA A 98 8.52 10.97 8.09
CA ALA A 98 8.15 12.39 8.16
C ALA A 98 8.71 13.22 6.99
N THR A 99 9.83 12.78 6.41
CA THR A 99 10.51 13.48 5.31
C THR A 99 9.93 13.12 3.94
N GLY A 100 9.13 12.06 3.85
CA GLY A 100 8.60 11.54 2.60
C GLY A 100 9.64 10.86 1.70
N LYS A 101 10.89 10.70 2.13
CA LYS A 101 11.99 10.21 1.28
C LYS A 101 12.06 8.68 1.16
N GLY A 102 11.39 7.96 2.06
CA GLY A 102 11.40 6.50 2.06
C GLY A 102 12.62 5.88 2.74
N THR A 103 13.28 6.61 3.63
CA THR A 103 14.55 6.17 4.26
C THR A 103 14.49 6.05 5.77
N SER A 104 13.57 6.77 6.44
CA SER A 104 13.55 6.86 7.90
C SER A 104 12.14 6.66 8.43
N PHE A 105 11.79 5.42 8.75
CA PHE A 105 10.45 5.05 9.20
C PHE A 105 10.39 4.85 10.72
N VAL A 106 9.42 5.50 11.34
CA VAL A 106 9.08 5.35 12.77
C VAL A 106 7.71 4.70 12.88
N ALA A 107 7.57 3.70 13.74
CA ALA A 107 6.29 3.01 13.93
C ALA A 107 5.17 3.96 14.37
N GLY A 108 4.04 3.94 13.67
CA GLY A 108 2.80 4.59 14.12
C GLY A 108 1.98 3.67 15.02
N THR A 109 0.91 4.18 15.61
CA THR A 109 0.02 3.39 16.48
C THR A 109 -1.30 3.13 15.78
N VAL A 110 -1.63 1.87 15.51
CA VAL A 110 -2.93 1.48 14.94
C VAL A 110 -3.96 1.40 16.08
N THR A 111 -5.02 2.20 15.99
CA THR A 111 -6.08 2.31 17.01
C THR A 111 -7.35 1.56 16.62
N THR A 112 -7.62 1.47 15.32
CA THR A 112 -8.65 0.61 14.73
C THR A 112 -7.98 -0.22 13.64
N ASN A 113 -8.03 -1.54 13.76
CA ASN A 113 -7.36 -2.43 12.81
C ASN A 113 -8.36 -3.28 12.01
N GLY A 114 -7.91 -3.80 10.87
CA GLY A 114 -8.72 -4.67 10.01
C GLY A 114 -8.74 -6.13 10.50
N ASN A 115 -9.36 -6.97 9.69
CA ASN A 115 -9.50 -8.40 9.91
C ASN A 115 -8.19 -9.17 9.59
N PRO A 116 -7.63 -9.94 10.54
CA PRO A 116 -6.41 -10.71 10.29
C PRO A 116 -6.63 -11.95 9.40
N ALA A 117 -7.87 -12.40 9.20
CA ALA A 117 -8.20 -13.57 8.38
C ALA A 117 -9.63 -13.46 7.79
N PRO A 118 -9.85 -12.55 6.83
CA PRO A 118 -11.17 -12.34 6.22
C PRO A 118 -11.72 -13.60 5.54
N LYS A 119 -13.03 -13.82 5.64
CA LYS A 119 -13.68 -14.99 5.02
C LYS A 119 -14.00 -14.80 3.54
N ALA A 120 -13.99 -13.57 3.07
CA ALA A 120 -14.26 -13.17 1.70
C ALA A 120 -13.43 -11.93 1.34
N VAL A 121 -13.58 -11.43 0.11
CA VAL A 121 -13.09 -10.09 -0.24
C VAL A 121 -13.92 -9.05 0.51
N GLU A 122 -13.25 -8.18 1.23
CA GLU A 122 -13.79 -7.09 2.03
C GLU A 122 -12.89 -5.85 1.98
N THR A 123 -13.37 -4.76 2.55
CA THR A 123 -12.59 -3.54 2.74
C THR A 123 -12.82 -3.06 4.14
N ASP A 124 -11.75 -3.01 4.92
CA ASP A 124 -11.78 -2.49 6.28
C ASP A 124 -11.29 -1.05 6.32
N LYS A 125 -11.83 -0.29 7.26
CA LYS A 125 -11.28 1.01 7.65
C LYS A 125 -10.28 0.79 8.77
N VAL A 126 -9.03 1.13 8.51
CA VAL A 126 -7.95 1.12 9.50
C VAL A 126 -7.68 2.55 9.92
N THR A 127 -7.63 2.81 11.22
CA THR A 127 -7.24 4.09 11.78
C THR A 127 -5.94 3.94 12.55
N PHE A 128 -5.00 4.85 12.32
CA PHE A 128 -3.76 4.94 13.06
C PHE A 128 -3.42 6.39 13.39
N THR A 129 -2.59 6.60 14.39
CA THR A 129 -2.04 7.91 14.73
C THR A 129 -0.58 7.99 14.30
N LEU A 130 -0.20 9.16 13.79
CA LEU A 130 1.21 9.47 13.54
C LEU A 130 2.02 9.38 14.84
N PRO A 131 3.32 9.05 14.78
CA PRO A 131 4.19 9.13 15.96
C PRO A 131 4.11 10.52 16.59
N ALA A 132 4.19 10.60 17.93
CA ALA A 132 4.08 11.88 18.64
C ALA A 132 5.13 12.89 18.14
N GLY A 133 4.70 14.14 17.90
CA GLY A 133 5.58 15.20 17.41
C GLY A 133 5.93 15.13 15.92
N THR A 134 5.39 14.16 15.15
CA THR A 134 5.61 14.05 13.70
C THR A 134 5.18 15.33 12.99
N LYS A 135 6.14 15.96 12.29
CA LYS A 135 5.89 17.05 11.34
C LYS A 135 6.22 16.56 9.95
N CYS A 136 5.24 16.52 9.06
CA CYS A 136 5.48 16.18 7.67
C CYS A 136 6.27 17.31 7.00
N THR A 137 7.35 16.95 6.32
CA THR A 137 8.22 17.89 5.59
C THR A 137 8.48 17.43 4.15
N GLY A 138 7.86 16.34 3.72
CA GLY A 138 8.01 15.81 2.37
C GLY A 138 7.13 16.53 1.35
N GLY A 139 7.44 16.28 0.08
CA GLY A 139 6.77 16.88 -1.07
C GLY A 139 7.14 18.34 -1.31
N ALA A 140 6.75 18.87 -2.46
CA ALA A 140 7.01 20.25 -2.87
C ALA A 140 6.38 21.27 -1.93
N ALA A 141 5.23 20.94 -1.33
CA ALA A 141 4.54 21.77 -0.35
C ALA A 141 5.07 21.60 1.08
N GLY A 142 6.01 20.68 1.31
CA GLY A 142 6.65 20.48 2.61
C GLY A 142 5.70 20.01 3.71
N ASN A 143 4.65 19.27 3.36
CA ASN A 143 3.59 18.86 4.28
C ASN A 143 3.12 17.40 4.08
N LEU A 144 3.84 16.61 3.27
CA LEU A 144 3.54 15.21 3.02
C LEU A 144 4.43 14.30 3.88
N CYS A 145 3.82 13.32 4.52
CA CYS A 145 4.52 12.20 5.10
C CYS A 145 4.27 10.97 4.23
N LEU A 146 5.25 10.08 4.20
CA LEU A 146 5.13 8.78 3.56
C LEU A 146 4.84 7.73 4.62
N VAL A 147 3.86 6.87 4.38
CA VAL A 147 3.44 5.84 5.33
C VAL A 147 3.60 4.48 4.69
N SER A 148 4.43 3.61 5.26
CA SER A 148 4.48 2.20 4.90
C SER A 148 3.40 1.45 5.66
N VAL A 149 2.49 0.82 4.92
CA VAL A 149 1.41 -0.01 5.45
C VAL A 149 1.71 -1.46 5.10
N LYS A 150 1.81 -2.31 6.12
CA LYS A 150 2.11 -3.74 5.96
C LYS A 150 1.08 -4.58 6.70
N THR A 151 0.42 -5.47 5.99
CA THR A 151 -0.51 -6.42 6.58
C THR A 151 0.22 -7.50 7.38
N THR A 152 -0.48 -8.21 8.26
CA THR A 152 0.12 -9.34 9.00
C THR A 152 0.60 -10.47 8.06
N ALA A 153 0.06 -10.56 6.84
CA ALA A 153 0.51 -11.47 5.79
C ALA A 153 1.71 -10.95 4.96
N GLY A 154 2.18 -9.73 5.25
CA GLY A 154 3.36 -9.13 4.63
C GLY A 154 3.10 -8.45 3.28
N PHE A 155 1.84 -8.21 2.92
CA PHE A 155 1.44 -7.43 1.75
C PHE A 155 1.14 -5.99 2.13
N GLY A 156 1.00 -5.10 1.14
CA GLY A 156 0.55 -3.74 1.37
C GLY A 156 1.08 -2.79 0.32
N ALA A 157 1.27 -1.54 0.68
CA ALA A 157 1.92 -0.52 -0.14
C ALA A 157 2.30 0.67 0.76
N CYS A 158 3.11 1.57 0.24
CA CYS A 158 3.16 2.90 0.83
C CYS A 158 1.90 3.70 0.46
N THR A 159 1.54 4.65 1.29
CA THR A 159 0.55 5.70 1.03
C THR A 159 1.13 7.05 1.43
N VAL A 160 0.46 8.13 1.06
CA VAL A 160 0.86 9.50 1.38
C VAL A 160 -0.19 10.12 2.28
N VAL A 161 0.24 10.83 3.32
CA VAL A 161 -0.65 11.59 4.18
C VAL A 161 -0.24 13.06 4.19
N SER A 162 -1.20 13.97 4.32
CA SER A 162 -0.95 15.41 4.31
C SER A 162 -1.36 16.07 5.63
N GLN A 163 -0.45 16.86 6.21
CA GLN A 163 -0.74 17.74 7.33
C GLN A 163 -1.07 19.16 6.83
N GLY A 164 -1.94 19.89 7.53
CA GLY A 164 -2.28 21.29 7.22
C GLY A 164 -3.28 21.48 6.08
N ALA A 165 -3.42 22.71 5.56
CA ALA A 165 -4.54 23.14 4.71
C ALA A 165 -4.73 22.38 3.37
N ALA A 166 -3.75 21.61 2.91
CA ALA A 166 -3.92 20.70 1.77
C ALA A 166 -4.83 19.48 2.08
N ALA A 167 -5.12 19.22 3.37
CA ALA A 167 -6.06 18.21 3.83
C ALA A 167 -7.53 18.53 3.46
N ALA A 168 -7.85 19.78 3.11
CA ALA A 168 -9.22 20.25 2.92
C ALA A 168 -9.74 20.16 1.46
N ALA A 169 -8.89 19.79 0.49
CA ALA A 169 -9.30 19.68 -0.91
C ALA A 169 -9.72 18.24 -1.28
N ALA A 170 -10.74 17.70 -0.61
CA ALA A 170 -11.51 16.62 -1.21
C ALA A 170 -12.33 17.21 -2.38
N PRO A 171 -12.39 16.59 -3.57
CA PRO A 171 -13.32 17.03 -4.59
C PRO A 171 -14.74 16.86 -4.03
N ALA A 172 -15.53 17.95 -4.07
CA ALA A 172 -16.95 17.89 -3.75
C ALA A 172 -17.59 16.80 -4.63
N ALA A 173 -18.20 15.79 -3.99
CA ALA A 173 -19.04 14.83 -4.70
C ALA A 173 -20.14 15.63 -5.42
N ALA A 174 -20.19 15.52 -6.74
CA ALA A 174 -21.30 16.05 -7.52
C ALA A 174 -22.58 15.37 -7.04
N ALA A 175 -23.44 16.12 -6.37
CA ALA A 175 -24.79 15.68 -6.04
C ALA A 175 -25.56 15.49 -7.36
N ALA A 176 -25.74 14.24 -7.78
CA ALA A 176 -26.70 13.88 -8.80
C ALA A 176 -28.10 14.02 -8.20
N GLY A 177 -28.70 15.20 -8.38
CA GLY A 177 -30.12 15.42 -8.10
C GLY A 177 -30.96 14.91 -9.26
N THR A 178 -31.59 13.76 -9.09
CA THR A 178 -32.71 13.30 -9.93
C THR A 178 -33.99 13.82 -9.28
N SER A 179 -34.77 14.64 -9.99
CA SER A 179 -36.13 15.00 -9.59
C SER A 179 -37.15 14.32 -10.50
N VAL A 180 -38.09 13.63 -9.86
CA VAL A 180 -39.39 13.14 -10.38
C VAL A 180 -40.32 14.33 -10.62
#